data_AF-C7MV46-F1
#
_entry.id   AF-C7MV46-F1
#
_cell.length_a   1.000
_cell.length_b   1.000
_cell.length_c   1.000
_cell.angle_alpha   90.00
_cell.angle_beta   90.00
_cell.angle_gamma   90.00
#
_symmetry.space_group_name_H-M   'P 1'
#
loop_
_entity.id
_entity.type
_entity.pdbx_description
1 polymer ?
#
loop_
_entity_poly.entity_id
_entity_poly.type
_entity_poly.pdbx_seq_one_letter_code
_entity_poly.pdbx_strand_id
1 'polypeptide(L)'
;MRSHSYHDVLATPRRAPAAQRIPAEPGLVVEDAVSGFCGAVVGCEHGGVVLEDRHGRHRVFPLNPAAFLVDGTPVTLVPPRRRAPVTPSRSASGSVRVAGLRARTARGSRIWVEGIQDAELVERVWGHDLRVEGVVVEPIDGVDALADRIAAFAPGPGRRLGILVDHLVPGSKESRLVERLSHDHVLVTGHPYVDIWAAVKPTSVGISAWPDVPRDVEWKHGVCAALGWGEPHDGWRRVLAAVTSFRDVEAPLLGAVERLIDFVTEPEPEPAQHPDEQVTAPSRHGGYPMG
;
A
#
# COMPACT_ATOMS: atom_id res chain seq x y z
N MET A 1 -88.53 10.83 -21.21
CA MET A 1 -87.77 10.00 -20.24
C MET A 1 -86.34 9.85 -20.74
N ARG A 2 -85.40 10.62 -20.19
CA ARG A 2 -83.96 10.44 -20.40
C ARG A 2 -83.36 10.13 -19.03
N SER A 3 -82.78 8.95 -18.87
CA SER A 3 -82.03 8.55 -17.69
C SER A 3 -80.67 9.24 -17.71
N HIS A 4 -80.42 10.11 -16.74
CA HIS A 4 -79.07 10.59 -16.47
C HIS A 4 -78.32 9.54 -15.65
N SER A 5 -77.27 8.95 -16.23
CA SER A 5 -76.29 8.19 -15.46
C SER A 5 -75.41 9.16 -14.68
N TYR A 6 -75.30 8.94 -13.38
CA TYR A 6 -74.28 9.58 -12.56
C TYR A 6 -73.00 8.73 -12.71
N HIS A 7 -72.02 9.25 -13.43
CA HIS A 7 -70.66 8.72 -13.36
C HIS A 7 -70.09 9.10 -11.98
N ASP A 8 -69.76 8.11 -11.17
CA ASP A 8 -69.06 8.30 -9.91
C ASP A 8 -67.64 8.80 -10.18
N VAL A 9 -67.40 10.07 -9.84
CA VAL A 9 -66.14 10.80 -10.08
C VAL A 9 -65.16 10.63 -8.90
N LEU A 10 -65.45 9.75 -7.94
CA LEU A 10 -64.63 9.57 -6.73
C LEU A 10 -63.83 8.26 -6.66
N ALA A 11 -63.82 7.44 -7.71
CA ALA A 11 -62.91 6.30 -7.81
C ALA A 11 -61.48 6.73 -8.18
N THR A 12 -60.82 7.49 -7.30
CA THR A 12 -59.37 7.69 -7.36
C THR A 12 -58.73 6.44 -6.76
N PRO A 13 -57.95 5.62 -7.51
CA PRO A 13 -57.28 4.48 -6.90
C PRO A 13 -56.26 5.01 -5.89
N ARG A 14 -56.51 4.76 -4.60
CA ARG A 14 -55.51 4.98 -3.54
C ARG A 14 -54.23 4.24 -3.94
N ARG A 15 -53.17 4.99 -4.24
CA ARG A 15 -51.82 4.43 -4.42
C ARG A 15 -51.50 3.68 -3.14
N ALA A 16 -51.39 2.35 -3.22
CA ALA A 16 -50.94 1.55 -2.09
C ALA A 16 -49.57 2.07 -1.62
N PRO A 17 -49.28 2.06 -0.30
CA PRO A 17 -47.97 2.44 0.20
C PRO A 17 -46.89 1.61 -0.51
N ALA A 18 -45.81 2.27 -0.95
CA ALA A 18 -44.69 1.56 -1.55
C ALA A 18 -44.12 0.56 -0.53
N ALA A 19 -44.02 -0.72 -0.90
CA ALA A 19 -43.49 -1.76 -0.04
C ALA A 19 -42.09 -1.38 0.49
N GLN A 20 -41.84 -1.70 1.76
CA GLN A 20 -40.56 -1.41 2.41
C GLN A 20 -39.42 -2.06 1.63
N ARG A 21 -38.36 -1.29 1.35
CA ARG A 21 -37.17 -1.80 0.68
C ARG A 21 -36.19 -2.32 1.72
N ILE A 22 -35.82 -3.59 1.62
CA ILE A 22 -34.92 -4.26 2.58
C ILE A 22 -33.71 -4.83 1.82
N PRO A 23 -32.47 -4.61 2.28
CA PRO A 23 -31.30 -5.25 1.70
C PRO A 23 -31.37 -6.79 1.83
N ALA A 24 -31.08 -7.52 0.74
CA ALA A 24 -30.96 -8.97 0.75
C ALA A 24 -29.65 -9.40 1.42
N GLU A 25 -29.57 -9.23 2.73
CA GLU A 25 -28.43 -9.64 3.55
C GLU A 25 -28.47 -11.14 3.82
N PRO A 26 -27.32 -11.85 3.78
CA PRO A 26 -27.27 -13.26 4.12
C PRO A 26 -27.87 -13.55 5.50
N GLY A 27 -28.70 -14.59 5.59
CA GLY A 27 -29.43 -14.97 6.80
C GLY A 27 -30.80 -14.31 6.96
N LEU A 28 -31.16 -13.31 6.15
CA LEU A 28 -32.52 -12.75 6.13
C LEU A 28 -33.50 -13.82 5.63
N VAL A 29 -34.51 -14.16 6.42
CA VAL A 29 -35.55 -15.12 6.01
C VAL A 29 -36.70 -14.37 5.34
N VAL A 30 -37.05 -14.82 4.13
CA VAL A 30 -38.13 -14.24 3.33
C VAL A 30 -38.96 -15.34 2.69
N GLU A 31 -40.20 -15.00 2.35
CA GLU A 31 -41.08 -15.83 1.53
C GLU A 31 -41.33 -15.15 0.18
N ASP A 32 -41.23 -15.88 -0.93
CA ASP A 32 -41.65 -15.39 -2.25
C ASP A 32 -43.18 -15.36 -2.34
N ALA A 33 -43.76 -14.19 -2.58
CA ALA A 33 -45.21 -13.97 -2.51
C ALA A 33 -46.01 -14.71 -3.60
N VAL A 34 -45.34 -15.14 -4.69
CA VAL A 34 -46.00 -15.85 -5.80
C VAL A 34 -45.96 -17.36 -5.60
N SER A 35 -44.79 -17.92 -5.27
CA SER A 35 -44.60 -19.36 -5.13
C SER A 35 -44.74 -19.89 -3.71
N GLY A 36 -44.82 -19.02 -2.69
CA GLY A 36 -44.86 -19.40 -1.28
C GLY A 36 -43.56 -20.04 -0.78
N PHE A 37 -42.46 -19.86 -1.50
CA PHE A 37 -41.18 -20.45 -1.13
C PHE A 37 -40.52 -19.62 -0.03
N CYS A 38 -40.39 -20.22 1.16
CA CYS A 38 -39.77 -19.61 2.33
C CYS A 38 -38.33 -20.12 2.51
N GLY A 39 -37.38 -19.21 2.64
CA GLY A 39 -35.96 -19.54 2.81
C GLY A 39 -35.10 -18.37 3.28
N ALA A 40 -33.90 -18.68 3.74
CA ALA A 40 -32.88 -17.70 4.12
C ALA A 40 -32.11 -17.23 2.87
N VAL A 41 -31.85 -15.92 2.79
CA VAL A 41 -30.94 -15.37 1.78
C VAL A 41 -29.55 -15.94 2.00
N VAL A 42 -28.98 -16.56 0.97
CA VAL A 42 -27.58 -17.05 1.00
C VAL A 42 -26.67 -16.23 0.08
N GLY A 43 -27.26 -15.45 -0.83
CA GLY A 43 -26.52 -14.59 -1.72
C GLY A 43 -27.40 -13.89 -2.75
N CYS A 44 -26.76 -13.18 -3.67
CA CYS A 44 -27.39 -12.61 -4.86
C CYS A 44 -26.56 -12.98 -6.08
N GLU A 45 -27.19 -13.54 -7.10
CA GLU A 45 -26.55 -13.98 -8.34
C GLU A 45 -27.41 -13.58 -9.54
N HIS A 46 -26.78 -13.20 -10.65
CA HIS A 46 -27.46 -12.92 -11.93
C HIS A 46 -28.65 -11.92 -11.83
N GLY A 47 -28.60 -10.98 -10.87
CA GLY A 47 -29.66 -10.00 -10.64
C GLY A 47 -30.85 -10.51 -9.81
N GLY A 48 -30.78 -11.74 -9.29
CA GLY A 48 -31.73 -12.33 -8.36
C GLY A 48 -31.14 -12.61 -6.98
N VAL A 49 -32.00 -12.86 -6.01
CA VAL A 49 -31.64 -13.34 -4.67
C VAL A 49 -31.69 -14.87 -4.63
N VAL A 50 -30.71 -15.50 -4.00
CA VAL A 50 -30.67 -16.94 -3.78
C VAL A 50 -31.22 -17.23 -2.39
N LEU A 51 -32.28 -18.05 -2.32
CA LEU A 51 -32.90 -18.48 -1.07
C LEU A 51 -32.64 -19.97 -0.83
N GLU A 52 -32.30 -20.31 0.40
CA GLU A 52 -32.15 -21.68 0.90
C GLU A 52 -33.32 -22.04 1.83
N ASP A 53 -34.05 -23.11 1.52
CA ASP A 53 -35.10 -23.63 2.42
C ASP A 53 -34.53 -24.50 3.56
N ARG A 54 -35.38 -24.86 4.52
CA ARG A 54 -35.02 -25.73 5.66
C ARG A 54 -34.49 -27.13 5.30
N HIS A 55 -34.63 -27.54 4.04
CA HIS A 55 -34.14 -28.82 3.52
C HIS A 55 -32.87 -28.64 2.67
N GLY A 56 -32.28 -27.44 2.65
CA GLY A 56 -31.06 -27.12 1.91
C GLY A 56 -31.28 -26.91 0.41
N ARG A 57 -32.52 -26.74 -0.06
CA ARG A 57 -32.79 -26.50 -1.50
C ARG A 57 -32.62 -25.04 -1.82
N HIS A 58 -31.87 -24.76 -2.89
CA HIS A 58 -31.59 -23.41 -3.38
C HIS A 58 -32.48 -23.03 -4.55
N ARG A 59 -33.04 -21.83 -4.51
CA ARG A 59 -33.79 -21.24 -5.64
C ARG A 59 -33.44 -19.77 -5.80
N VAL A 60 -33.38 -19.33 -7.06
CA VAL A 60 -33.12 -17.94 -7.42
C VAL A 60 -34.44 -17.23 -7.71
N PHE A 61 -34.63 -16.06 -7.12
CA PHE A 61 -35.82 -15.23 -7.32
C PHE A 61 -35.43 -13.83 -7.81
N PRO A 62 -36.15 -13.25 -8.78
CA PRO A 62 -35.88 -11.90 -9.25
C PRO A 62 -36.21 -10.86 -8.16
N LEU A 63 -35.42 -9.79 -8.09
CA LEU A 63 -35.59 -8.69 -7.13
C LEU A 63 -36.73 -7.73 -7.56
N ASN A 64 -37.93 -8.26 -7.78
CA ASN A 64 -39.09 -7.51 -8.22
C ASN A 64 -39.70 -6.69 -7.06
N PRO A 65 -40.32 -5.52 -7.35
CA PRO A 65 -41.03 -4.75 -6.34
C PRO A 65 -42.13 -5.57 -5.64
N ALA A 66 -42.15 -5.51 -4.31
CA ALA A 66 -43.12 -6.18 -3.43
C ALA A 66 -43.26 -7.71 -3.64
N ALA A 67 -42.22 -8.37 -4.16
CA ALA A 67 -42.25 -9.79 -4.48
C ALA A 67 -42.01 -10.72 -3.29
N PHE A 68 -41.57 -10.20 -2.15
CA PHE A 68 -41.21 -10.99 -0.98
C PHE A 68 -42.04 -10.60 0.24
N LEU A 69 -42.21 -11.52 1.18
CA LEU A 69 -42.83 -11.29 2.47
C LEU A 69 -41.77 -11.47 3.57
N VAL A 70 -41.75 -10.54 4.52
CA VAL A 70 -41.07 -10.69 5.82
C VAL A 70 -42.16 -10.64 6.88
N ASP A 71 -42.28 -11.69 7.68
CA ASP A 71 -43.34 -11.84 8.69
C ASP A 71 -44.75 -11.56 8.11
N GLY A 72 -45.01 -12.04 6.89
CA GLY A 72 -46.27 -11.83 6.18
C GLY A 72 -46.48 -10.44 5.57
N THR A 73 -45.52 -9.52 5.71
CA THR A 73 -45.61 -8.15 5.17
C THR A 73 -44.86 -8.04 3.84
N PRO A 74 -45.48 -7.51 2.76
CA PRO A 74 -44.80 -7.31 1.49
C PRO A 74 -43.62 -6.35 1.55
N VAL A 75 -42.47 -6.81 1.07
CA VAL A 75 -41.20 -6.08 1.00
C VAL A 75 -40.59 -6.20 -0.40
N THR A 76 -39.77 -5.21 -0.74
CA THR A 76 -38.92 -5.24 -1.95
C THR A 76 -37.50 -5.52 -1.53
N LEU A 77 -36.96 -6.67 -1.89
CA LEU A 77 -35.54 -6.93 -1.68
C LEU A 77 -34.70 -6.09 -2.64
N VAL A 78 -33.60 -5.54 -2.12
CA VAL A 78 -32.61 -4.81 -2.91
C VAL A 78 -31.23 -5.45 -2.74
N PRO A 79 -30.33 -5.36 -3.74
CA PRO A 79 -28.98 -5.88 -3.59
C PRO A 79 -28.31 -5.32 -2.32
N PRO A 80 -27.58 -6.14 -1.55
CA PRO A 80 -26.93 -5.67 -0.34
C PRO A 80 -25.93 -4.56 -0.67
N ARG A 81 -25.84 -3.55 0.20
CA ARG A 81 -24.81 -2.50 0.06
C ARG A 81 -23.46 -3.16 0.28
N ARG A 82 -22.64 -3.26 -0.77
CA ARG A 82 -21.24 -3.69 -0.63
C ARG A 82 -20.55 -2.72 0.33
N ARG A 83 -20.11 -3.23 1.49
CA ARG A 83 -19.27 -2.49 2.43
C ARG A 83 -17.98 -2.17 1.68
N ALA A 84 -17.68 -0.89 1.50
CA ALA A 84 -16.44 -0.49 0.83
C ALA A 84 -15.24 -1.10 1.58
N PRO A 85 -14.22 -1.63 0.89
CA PRO A 85 -13.01 -2.10 1.54
C PRO A 85 -12.45 -0.96 2.39
N VAL A 86 -12.32 -1.19 3.71
CA VAL A 86 -11.65 -0.24 4.58
C VAL A 86 -10.19 -0.26 4.18
N THR A 87 -9.74 0.80 3.51
CA THR A 87 -8.32 0.92 3.17
C THR A 87 -7.57 1.22 4.47
N PRO A 88 -6.53 0.46 4.83
CA PRO A 88 -5.77 0.73 6.04
C PRO A 88 -5.22 2.15 6.02
N SER A 89 -5.33 2.85 7.15
CA SER A 89 -4.86 4.23 7.29
C SER A 89 -3.34 4.35 7.37
N ARG A 90 -2.63 3.21 7.51
CA ARG A 90 -1.17 3.14 7.56
C ARG A 90 -0.59 2.31 6.42
N SER A 91 0.64 2.65 6.00
CA SER A 91 1.46 1.88 5.08
C SER A 91 2.07 0.64 5.78
N ALA A 92 2.76 -0.20 5.00
CA ALA A 92 3.50 -1.34 5.55
C ALA A 92 4.71 -0.90 6.40
N SER A 93 5.29 0.27 6.15
CA SER A 93 6.32 0.91 7.00
C SER A 93 5.75 1.53 8.28
N GLY A 94 4.42 1.70 8.36
CA GLY A 94 3.73 2.26 9.52
C GLY A 94 3.41 3.75 9.42
N SER A 95 3.81 4.43 8.34
CA SER A 95 3.47 5.83 8.06
C SER A 95 1.99 6.01 7.71
N VAL A 96 1.48 7.24 7.80
CA VAL A 96 0.10 7.54 7.39
C VAL A 96 -0.02 7.43 5.88
N ARG A 97 -0.95 6.61 5.41
CA ARG A 97 -1.19 6.40 3.99
C ARG A 97 -1.78 7.67 3.37
N VAL A 98 -1.19 8.13 2.28
CA VAL A 98 -1.69 9.28 1.52
C VAL A 98 -2.54 8.78 0.36
N ALA A 99 -3.81 9.16 0.32
CA ALA A 99 -4.71 8.81 -0.77
C ALA A 99 -4.57 9.80 -1.95
N GLY A 100 -4.76 9.32 -3.18
CA GLY A 100 -4.80 10.19 -4.36
C GLY A 100 -3.45 10.77 -4.78
N LEU A 101 -2.35 10.04 -4.55
CA LEU A 101 -1.03 10.36 -5.09
C LEU A 101 -1.13 10.62 -6.60
N ARG A 102 -1.01 11.88 -7.00
CA ARG A 102 -0.61 12.23 -8.36
C ARG A 102 0.87 11.88 -8.48
N ALA A 103 1.27 11.25 -9.58
CA ALA A 103 2.67 10.98 -9.84
C ALA A 103 3.46 12.29 -9.71
N ARG A 104 4.22 12.44 -8.63
CA ARG A 104 5.24 13.48 -8.54
C ARG A 104 6.32 13.15 -9.56
N THR A 105 6.90 14.16 -10.20
CA THR A 105 8.15 13.96 -10.94
C THR A 105 9.14 13.32 -9.96
N ALA A 106 9.70 12.16 -10.34
CA ALA A 106 10.66 11.48 -9.49
C ALA A 106 11.74 12.48 -9.07
N ARG A 107 12.03 12.54 -7.76
CA ARG A 107 13.18 13.29 -7.27
C ARG A 107 14.43 12.79 -7.98
N GLY A 108 15.47 13.62 -8.03
CA GLY A 108 16.76 13.17 -8.51
C GLY A 108 17.35 12.04 -7.65
N SER A 109 16.98 11.97 -6.37
CA SER A 109 17.55 11.03 -5.41
C SER A 109 17.19 9.57 -5.68
N ARG A 110 18.10 8.66 -5.32
CA ARG A 110 17.98 7.21 -5.53
C ARG A 110 18.44 6.43 -4.31
N ILE A 111 17.92 5.22 -4.16
CA ILE A 111 18.49 4.19 -3.29
C ILE A 111 18.97 3.05 -4.18
N TRP A 112 20.24 2.69 -4.08
CA TRP A 112 20.79 1.50 -4.71
C TRP A 112 20.84 0.35 -3.73
N VAL A 113 20.53 -0.85 -4.22
CA VAL A 113 20.56 -2.09 -3.46
C VAL A 113 21.32 -3.14 -4.25
N GLU A 114 21.87 -4.14 -3.58
CA GLU A 114 22.73 -5.13 -4.23
C GLU A 114 21.99 -6.08 -5.18
N GLY A 115 20.74 -6.44 -4.85
CA GLY A 115 19.98 -7.42 -5.60
C GLY A 115 18.54 -7.03 -5.88
N ILE A 116 17.93 -7.77 -6.81
CA ILE A 116 16.50 -7.65 -7.12
C ILE A 116 15.65 -8.00 -5.87
N GLN A 117 16.08 -8.97 -5.08
CA GLN A 117 15.34 -9.40 -3.87
C GLN A 117 15.32 -8.31 -2.80
N ASP A 118 16.41 -7.58 -2.65
CA ASP A 118 16.52 -6.39 -1.80
C ASP A 118 15.53 -5.31 -2.26
N ALA A 119 15.52 -5.02 -3.57
CA ALA A 119 14.61 -4.04 -4.14
C ALA A 119 13.14 -4.44 -3.92
N GLU A 120 12.82 -5.72 -4.10
CA GLU A 120 11.48 -6.27 -3.89
C GLU A 120 11.04 -6.21 -2.42
N LEU A 121 11.94 -6.48 -1.46
CA LEU A 121 11.64 -6.35 -0.04
C LEU A 121 11.44 -4.89 0.35
N VAL A 122 12.31 -4.01 -0.14
CA VAL A 122 12.20 -2.57 0.12
C VAL A 122 10.88 -2.02 -0.44
N GLU A 123 10.53 -2.40 -1.67
CA GLU A 123 9.26 -2.05 -2.30
C GLU A 123 8.06 -2.59 -1.50
N ARG A 124 8.15 -3.81 -0.96
CA ARG A 124 7.07 -4.43 -0.17
C ARG A 124 6.75 -3.61 1.08
N VAL A 125 7.76 -3.12 1.79
CA VAL A 125 7.57 -2.49 3.10
C VAL A 125 7.51 -0.96 2.99
N TRP A 126 8.40 -0.34 2.22
CA TRP A 126 8.54 1.12 2.12
C TRP A 126 8.12 1.70 0.76
N GLY A 127 7.71 0.88 -0.21
CA GLY A 127 7.38 1.36 -1.56
C GLY A 127 6.30 2.46 -1.60
N HIS A 128 5.35 2.44 -0.66
CA HIS A 128 4.40 3.54 -0.52
C HIS A 128 5.10 4.87 -0.20
N ASP A 129 5.90 4.90 0.85
CA ASP A 129 6.64 6.06 1.34
C ASP A 129 7.60 6.59 0.29
N LEU A 130 8.34 5.69 -0.37
CA LEU A 130 9.28 6.05 -1.43
C LEU A 130 8.55 6.69 -2.62
N ARG A 131 7.38 6.18 -3.01
CA ARG A 131 6.54 6.77 -4.07
C ARG A 131 5.93 8.10 -3.64
N VAL A 132 5.57 8.25 -2.36
CA VAL A 132 5.20 9.56 -1.81
C VAL A 132 6.37 10.49 -2.07
N GLU A 133 7.57 10.18 -1.61
CA GLU A 133 8.74 11.06 -1.68
C GLU A 133 9.38 11.17 -3.07
N GLY A 134 8.92 10.40 -4.05
CA GLY A 134 9.47 10.38 -5.41
C GLY A 134 10.87 9.76 -5.51
N VAL A 135 11.24 8.90 -4.56
CA VAL A 135 12.52 8.19 -4.51
C VAL A 135 12.37 6.84 -5.22
N VAL A 136 13.36 6.49 -6.05
CA VAL A 136 13.39 5.20 -6.76
C VAL A 136 14.47 4.31 -6.15
N VAL A 137 14.15 3.02 -6.02
CA VAL A 137 15.07 1.97 -5.61
C VAL A 137 15.53 1.22 -6.85
N GLU A 138 16.84 1.08 -7.04
CA GLU A 138 17.42 0.43 -8.21
C GLU A 138 18.40 -0.67 -7.76
N PRO A 139 18.25 -1.92 -8.22
CA PRO A 139 19.26 -2.94 -8.00
C PRO A 139 20.50 -2.64 -8.85
N ILE A 140 21.69 -2.84 -8.28
CA ILE A 140 22.97 -2.67 -8.98
C ILE A 140 23.73 -3.99 -9.03
N ASP A 141 24.22 -4.36 -10.21
CA ASP A 141 25.03 -5.58 -10.38
C ASP A 141 26.42 -5.38 -9.75
N GLY A 142 26.53 -5.73 -8.47
CA GLY A 142 27.75 -5.74 -7.69
C GLY A 142 28.34 -4.36 -7.38
N VAL A 143 29.11 -4.30 -6.30
CA VAL A 143 29.73 -3.06 -5.81
C VAL A 143 31.14 -2.80 -6.37
N ASP A 144 31.64 -3.67 -7.25
CA ASP A 144 33.03 -3.59 -7.75
C ASP A 144 33.28 -2.36 -8.64
N ALA A 145 32.24 -1.80 -9.25
CA ALA A 145 32.29 -0.54 -10.03
C ALA A 145 31.52 0.60 -9.37
N LEU A 146 31.36 0.56 -8.04
CA LEU A 146 30.52 1.52 -7.33
C LEU A 146 31.00 2.96 -7.49
N ALA A 147 32.31 3.21 -7.46
CA ALA A 147 32.88 4.55 -7.62
C ALA A 147 32.54 5.18 -8.99
N ASP A 148 32.69 4.42 -10.08
CA ASP A 148 32.39 4.90 -11.43
C ASP A 148 30.89 5.17 -11.61
N ARG A 149 30.04 4.29 -11.05
CA ARG A 149 28.59 4.49 -11.06
C ARG A 149 28.20 5.73 -10.27
N ILE A 150 28.79 5.97 -9.10
CA ILE A 150 28.55 7.17 -8.31
C ILE A 150 28.97 8.41 -9.08
N ALA A 151 30.15 8.39 -9.71
CA ALA A 151 30.61 9.51 -10.53
C ALA A 151 29.67 9.79 -11.71
N ALA A 152 29.20 8.74 -12.40
CA ALA A 152 28.24 8.85 -13.49
C ALA A 152 26.86 9.32 -13.01
N PHE A 153 26.44 8.90 -11.80
CA PHE A 153 25.24 9.42 -11.18
C PHE A 153 25.41 10.92 -10.94
N ALA A 154 26.53 11.41 -10.40
CA ALA A 154 26.76 12.80 -9.98
C ALA A 154 25.82 13.26 -8.85
N PRO A 155 25.93 12.68 -7.63
CA PRO A 155 25.11 13.08 -6.50
C PRO A 155 25.38 14.54 -6.08
N GLY A 156 24.35 15.26 -5.68
CA GLY A 156 24.39 16.69 -5.40
C GLY A 156 23.26 17.15 -4.46
N PRO A 157 23.18 18.46 -4.19
CA PRO A 157 22.01 19.06 -3.52
C PRO A 157 20.72 18.67 -4.25
N GLY A 158 19.69 18.27 -3.50
CA GLY A 158 18.42 17.79 -4.06
C GLY A 158 18.49 16.47 -4.85
N ARG A 159 19.67 15.83 -4.94
CA ARG A 159 19.93 14.63 -5.73
C ARG A 159 20.91 13.70 -5.02
N ARG A 160 20.46 13.15 -3.90
CA ARG A 160 21.25 12.30 -3.00
C ARG A 160 21.19 10.83 -3.40
N LEU A 161 22.23 10.08 -3.07
CA LEU A 161 22.30 8.66 -3.32
C LEU A 161 22.42 7.88 -2.01
N GLY A 162 21.43 7.05 -1.72
CA GLY A 162 21.52 6.04 -0.68
C GLY A 162 22.00 4.72 -1.26
N ILE A 163 22.79 3.96 -0.51
CA ILE A 163 23.26 2.63 -0.90
C ILE A 163 23.03 1.69 0.28
N LEU A 164 22.30 0.61 0.05
CA LEU A 164 22.11 -0.48 1.00
C LEU A 164 22.97 -1.67 0.54
N VAL A 165 23.85 -2.14 1.42
CA VAL A 165 24.68 -3.33 1.19
C VAL A 165 24.35 -4.43 2.19
N ASP A 166 24.47 -5.68 1.76
CA ASP A 166 24.43 -6.81 2.67
C ASP A 166 25.74 -6.95 3.45
N HIS A 167 25.76 -7.88 4.42
CA HIS A 167 26.95 -8.29 5.18
C HIS A 167 27.88 -7.14 5.65
N LEU A 168 27.32 -6.02 6.07
CA LEU A 168 28.09 -4.86 6.48
C LEU A 168 28.60 -5.03 7.91
N VAL A 169 29.69 -5.79 8.06
CA VAL A 169 30.35 -6.08 9.33
C VAL A 169 31.82 -5.65 9.30
N PRO A 170 32.42 -5.33 10.46
CA PRO A 170 33.82 -4.91 10.53
C PRO A 170 34.77 -5.93 9.88
N GLY A 171 35.61 -5.46 8.96
CA GLY A 171 36.61 -6.30 8.27
C GLY A 171 36.08 -7.08 7.06
N SER A 172 34.80 -6.93 6.70
CA SER A 172 34.23 -7.44 5.44
C SER A 172 34.73 -6.67 4.21
N LYS A 173 34.44 -7.15 3.00
CA LYS A 173 34.80 -6.43 1.76
C LYS A 173 33.99 -5.14 1.65
N GLU A 174 32.75 -5.19 2.12
CA GLU A 174 31.73 -4.15 2.10
C GLU A 174 32.11 -3.02 3.06
N SER A 175 32.56 -3.32 4.28
CA SER A 175 33.06 -2.28 5.22
C SER A 175 34.27 -1.53 4.66
N ARG A 176 35.22 -2.22 4.01
CA ARG A 176 36.35 -1.57 3.34
C ARG A 176 35.92 -0.69 2.17
N LEU A 177 34.85 -1.05 1.48
CA LEU A 177 34.29 -0.22 0.41
C LEU A 177 33.72 1.08 0.99
N VAL A 178 32.93 0.99 2.06
CA VAL A 178 32.36 2.14 2.76
C VAL A 178 33.45 3.08 3.28
N GLU A 179 34.50 2.55 3.90
CA GLU A 179 35.62 3.35 4.43
C GLU A 179 36.33 4.18 3.35
N ARG A 180 36.34 3.69 2.11
CA ARG A 180 36.95 4.39 0.97
C ARG A 180 36.01 5.37 0.29
N LEU A 181 34.72 5.32 0.61
CA LEU A 181 33.70 6.15 -0.01
C LEU A 181 33.34 7.32 0.90
N SER A 182 33.99 8.47 0.67
CA SER A 182 33.63 9.73 1.34
C SER A 182 33.02 10.69 0.32
N HIS A 183 31.73 11.02 0.47
CA HIS A 183 31.01 11.93 -0.41
C HIS A 183 29.80 12.54 0.31
N ASP A 184 29.66 13.86 0.34
CA ASP A 184 28.64 14.57 1.13
C ASP A 184 27.19 14.23 0.76
N HIS A 185 26.98 13.84 -0.49
CA HIS A 185 25.67 13.48 -1.04
C HIS A 185 25.47 11.97 -1.27
N VAL A 186 26.32 11.13 -0.68
CA VAL A 186 26.16 9.66 -0.68
C VAL A 186 26.15 9.13 0.75
N LEU A 187 25.19 8.25 1.06
CA LEU A 187 25.16 7.52 2.32
C LEU A 187 25.15 6.02 2.03
N VAL A 188 26.11 5.30 2.60
CA VAL A 188 26.07 3.82 2.61
C VAL A 188 25.62 3.34 3.97
N THR A 189 24.63 2.47 3.97
CA THR A 189 24.21 1.69 5.13
C THR A 189 24.15 0.21 4.75
N GLY A 190 23.92 -0.65 5.73
CA GLY A 190 23.78 -2.07 5.46
C GLY A 190 23.30 -2.82 6.68
N HIS A 191 23.23 -4.13 6.54
CA HIS A 191 22.83 -5.05 7.59
C HIS A 191 23.86 -6.15 7.79
N PRO A 192 23.94 -6.78 8.97
CA PRO A 192 24.97 -7.77 9.28
C PRO A 192 24.70 -9.15 8.65
N TYR A 193 23.55 -9.32 7.98
CA TYR A 193 23.13 -10.60 7.42
C TYR A 193 23.86 -10.95 6.15
N VAL A 194 24.09 -12.25 5.96
CA VAL A 194 24.68 -12.86 4.76
C VAL A 194 23.82 -12.67 3.51
N ASP A 195 22.51 -12.53 3.68
CA ASP A 195 21.56 -12.32 2.60
C ASP A 195 20.30 -11.63 3.13
N ILE A 196 19.58 -10.93 2.25
CA ILE A 196 18.35 -10.21 2.58
C ILE A 196 17.26 -11.10 3.19
N TRP A 197 17.20 -12.41 2.87
CA TRP A 197 16.22 -13.31 3.47
C TRP A 197 16.41 -13.39 4.98
N ALA A 198 17.66 -13.43 5.45
CA ALA A 198 17.96 -13.54 6.88
C ALA A 198 17.64 -12.26 7.66
N ALA A 199 17.35 -11.16 6.94
CA ALA A 199 16.83 -9.94 7.53
C ALA A 199 15.31 -9.99 7.80
N VAL A 200 14.60 -11.02 7.32
CA VAL A 200 13.20 -11.29 7.67
C VAL A 200 13.16 -12.14 8.94
N LYS A 201 12.26 -11.80 9.86
CA LYS A 201 12.11 -12.52 11.12
C LYS A 201 11.71 -13.98 10.87
N PRO A 202 12.39 -14.96 11.47
CA PRO A 202 12.05 -16.39 11.34
C PRO A 202 10.56 -16.68 11.60
N THR A 203 10.00 -16.04 12.62
CA THR A 203 8.59 -16.21 13.00
C THR A 203 7.61 -15.78 11.91
N SER A 204 7.97 -14.80 11.08
CA SER A 204 7.11 -14.33 9.98
C SER A 204 6.98 -15.40 8.90
N VAL A 205 8.04 -16.17 8.63
CA VAL A 205 8.03 -17.29 7.66
C VAL A 205 7.66 -18.64 8.27
N GLY A 206 7.32 -18.66 9.56
CA GLY A 206 6.85 -19.84 10.29
C GLY A 206 7.96 -20.81 10.71
N ILE A 207 9.19 -20.33 10.88
CA ILE A 207 10.32 -21.13 11.37
C ILE A 207 10.84 -20.58 12.71
N SER A 208 11.46 -21.43 13.53
CA SER A 208 12.01 -21.00 14.82
C SER A 208 13.29 -20.17 14.67
N ALA A 209 14.12 -20.50 13.70
CA ALA A 209 15.34 -19.79 13.32
C ALA A 209 15.70 -20.11 11.86
N TRP A 210 16.47 -19.22 11.22
CA TRP A 210 17.11 -19.54 9.95
C TRP A 210 18.10 -20.70 10.15
N PRO A 211 18.18 -21.66 9.21
CA PRO A 211 19.12 -22.77 9.33
C PRO A 211 20.56 -22.28 9.22
N ASP A 212 21.46 -22.95 9.94
CA ASP A 212 22.90 -22.74 9.76
C ASP A 212 23.34 -23.43 8.46
N VAL A 213 23.89 -22.65 7.53
CA VAL A 213 24.32 -23.13 6.22
C VAL A 213 25.85 -23.08 6.17
N PRO A 214 26.53 -24.21 5.86
CA PRO A 214 27.98 -24.24 5.70
C PRO A 214 28.47 -23.22 4.67
N ARG A 215 29.63 -22.61 4.91
CA ARG A 215 30.17 -21.53 4.06
C ARG A 215 30.54 -21.96 2.63
N ASP A 216 30.74 -23.25 2.40
CA ASP A 216 31.03 -23.84 1.10
C ASP A 216 29.77 -24.15 0.28
N VAL A 217 28.59 -23.93 0.85
CA VAL A 217 27.29 -24.08 0.20
C VAL A 217 26.72 -22.68 -0.09
N GLU A 218 26.19 -22.49 -1.30
CA GLU A 218 25.45 -21.26 -1.60
C GLU A 218 24.26 -21.13 -0.63
N TRP A 219 24.18 -19.98 0.05
CA TRP A 219 23.35 -19.84 1.23
C TRP A 219 21.86 -20.09 0.93
N LYS A 220 21.31 -19.59 -0.19
CA LYS A 220 19.89 -19.79 -0.54
C LYS A 220 19.56 -21.24 -0.84
N HIS A 221 20.43 -21.94 -1.58
CA HIS A 221 20.27 -23.38 -1.83
C HIS A 221 20.33 -24.16 -0.51
N GLY A 222 21.26 -23.82 0.39
CA GLY A 222 21.37 -24.45 1.70
C GLY A 222 20.11 -24.26 2.56
N VAL A 223 19.58 -23.03 2.61
CA VAL A 223 18.32 -22.71 3.32
C VAL A 223 17.16 -23.51 2.74
N CYS A 224 17.00 -23.50 1.41
CA CYS A 224 15.91 -24.22 0.77
C CYS A 224 15.99 -25.74 0.97
N ALA A 225 17.20 -26.31 0.94
CA ALA A 225 17.43 -27.73 1.21
C ALA A 225 17.09 -28.09 2.66
N ALA A 226 17.50 -27.28 3.63
CA ALA A 226 17.23 -27.53 5.05
C ALA A 226 15.73 -27.43 5.39
N LEU A 227 15.01 -26.52 4.75
CA LEU A 227 13.60 -26.25 5.04
C LEU A 227 12.62 -26.97 4.09
N GLY A 228 13.13 -27.66 3.06
CA GLY A 228 12.32 -28.35 2.05
C GLY A 228 11.49 -27.38 1.19
N TRP A 229 12.03 -26.20 0.88
CA TRP A 229 11.31 -25.14 0.16
C TRP A 229 11.45 -25.19 -1.37
N GLY A 230 12.20 -26.15 -1.91
CA GLY A 230 12.42 -26.27 -3.35
C GLY A 230 13.61 -25.46 -3.81
N GLU A 231 13.46 -24.72 -4.90
CA GLU A 231 14.55 -23.90 -5.47
C GLU A 231 14.60 -22.51 -4.82
N PRO A 232 15.72 -21.75 -4.92
CA PRO A 232 15.83 -20.41 -4.35
C PRO A 232 14.71 -19.44 -4.74
N HIS A 233 14.20 -19.54 -5.97
CA HIS A 233 13.08 -18.69 -6.40
C HIS A 233 11.75 -19.03 -5.69
N ASP A 234 11.54 -20.30 -5.31
CA ASP A 234 10.38 -20.74 -4.51
C ASP A 234 10.50 -20.25 -3.08
N GLY A 235 11.68 -20.42 -2.49
CA GLY A 235 12.01 -19.90 -1.16
C GLY A 235 11.80 -18.39 -1.09
N TRP A 236 12.28 -17.64 -2.08
CA TRP A 236 12.10 -16.19 -2.10
C TRP A 236 10.64 -15.79 -2.16
N ARG A 237 9.83 -16.42 -3.03
CA ARG A 237 8.38 -16.16 -3.09
C ARG A 237 7.71 -16.40 -1.74
N ARG A 238 8.12 -17.43 -1.01
CA ARG A 238 7.62 -17.73 0.33
C ARG A 238 8.02 -16.65 1.34
N VAL A 239 9.29 -16.25 1.37
CA VAL A 239 9.81 -15.19 2.25
C VAL A 239 9.08 -13.89 1.99
N LEU A 240 9.04 -13.46 0.73
CA LEU A 240 8.40 -12.21 0.35
C LEU A 240 6.90 -12.24 0.67
N ALA A 241 6.19 -13.36 0.46
CA ALA A 241 4.76 -13.48 0.79
C ALA A 241 4.46 -13.36 2.29
N ALA A 242 5.41 -13.73 3.15
CA ALA A 242 5.27 -13.61 4.61
C ALA A 242 5.42 -12.18 5.14
N VAL A 243 6.10 -11.30 4.39
CA VAL A 243 6.34 -9.91 4.80
C VAL A 243 5.13 -9.05 4.47
N THR A 244 4.47 -8.57 5.53
CA THR A 244 3.28 -7.71 5.45
C THR A 244 3.54 -6.30 5.96
N SER A 245 4.50 -6.13 6.86
CA SER A 245 4.86 -4.84 7.44
C SER A 245 6.31 -4.79 7.93
N PHE A 246 6.78 -3.61 8.32
CA PHE A 246 8.09 -3.40 8.95
C PHE A 246 8.34 -4.29 10.17
N ARG A 247 7.27 -4.78 10.82
CA ARG A 247 7.36 -5.64 12.00
C ARG A 247 7.89 -7.04 11.68
N ASP A 248 7.83 -7.44 10.42
CA ASP A 248 8.31 -8.74 9.94
C ASP A 248 9.81 -8.72 9.62
N VAL A 249 10.45 -7.55 9.74
CA VAL A 249 11.85 -7.33 9.41
C VAL A 249 12.66 -7.11 10.68
N GLU A 250 13.90 -7.59 10.68
CA GLU A 250 14.84 -7.41 11.78
C GLU A 250 15.33 -5.96 11.90
N ALA A 251 15.58 -5.53 13.14
CA ALA A 251 15.92 -4.14 13.46
C ALA A 251 17.13 -3.58 12.69
N PRO A 252 18.22 -4.34 12.41
CA PRO A 252 19.35 -3.81 11.65
C PRO A 252 18.99 -3.36 10.24
N LEU A 253 18.19 -4.14 9.50
CA LEU A 253 17.73 -3.76 8.15
C LEU A 253 16.74 -2.59 8.23
N LEU A 254 15.78 -2.65 9.16
CA LEU A 254 14.81 -1.57 9.36
C LEU A 254 15.51 -0.22 9.56
N GLY A 255 16.43 -0.15 10.54
CA GLY A 255 17.15 1.08 10.83
C GLY A 255 18.08 1.53 9.69
N ALA A 256 18.66 0.60 8.92
CA ALA A 256 19.47 0.94 7.75
C ALA A 256 18.62 1.64 6.68
N VAL A 257 17.49 1.05 6.32
CA VAL A 257 16.57 1.61 5.31
C VAL A 257 15.97 2.94 5.77
N GLU A 258 15.58 3.07 7.05
CA GLU A 258 15.06 4.33 7.59
C GLU A 258 16.10 5.47 7.48
N ARG A 259 17.36 5.22 7.85
CA ARG A 259 18.43 6.22 7.68
C ARG A 259 18.66 6.59 6.23
N LEU A 260 18.56 5.64 5.29
CA LEU A 260 18.66 5.93 3.86
C LEU A 260 17.51 6.81 3.39
N ILE A 261 16.27 6.50 3.79
CA ILE A 261 15.09 7.29 3.44
C ILE A 261 15.23 8.71 3.97
N ASP A 262 15.57 8.88 5.25
CA ASP A 262 15.76 10.21 5.85
C ASP A 262 16.83 11.00 5.08
N PHE A 263 17.95 10.36 4.75
CA PHE A 263 19.03 10.99 3.99
C PHE A 263 18.60 11.43 2.59
N VAL A 264 17.95 10.54 1.81
CA VAL A 264 17.63 10.85 0.40
C VAL A 264 16.42 11.77 0.24
N THR A 265 15.66 11.97 1.31
CA THR A 265 14.46 12.83 1.36
C THR A 265 14.71 14.15 2.08
N GLU A 266 15.90 14.34 2.66
CA GLU A 266 16.29 15.58 3.33
C GLU A 266 16.05 16.79 2.41
N PRO A 267 15.31 17.81 2.88
CA PRO A 267 14.99 18.99 2.08
C PRO A 267 16.26 19.76 1.73
N GLU A 268 16.28 20.42 0.56
CA GLU A 268 17.33 21.38 0.27
C GLU A 268 17.33 22.49 1.33
N PRO A 269 18.50 22.92 1.83
CA PRO A 269 18.56 24.13 2.62
C PRO A 269 18.03 25.28 1.77
N GLU A 270 17.05 26.01 2.29
CA GLU A 270 16.54 27.23 1.66
C GLU A 270 17.74 28.16 1.39
N PRO A 271 17.85 28.74 0.18
CA PRO A 271 18.90 29.72 -0.08
C PRO A 271 18.76 30.84 0.96
N ALA A 272 19.85 31.11 1.67
CA ALA A 272 19.89 32.13 2.72
C ALA A 272 19.31 33.44 2.17
N GLN A 273 18.22 33.91 2.76
CA GLN A 273 17.71 35.24 2.48
C GLN A 273 18.78 36.22 2.96
N HIS A 274 19.59 36.76 2.04
CA HIS A 274 20.55 37.81 2.33
C HIS A 274 19.78 39.03 2.88
N PRO A 275 19.97 39.42 4.15
CA PRO A 275 19.41 40.66 4.66
C PRO A 275 20.39 41.77 4.33
N ASP A 276 20.51 42.17 3.06
CA ASP A 276 21.16 43.43 2.71
C ASP A 276 20.78 43.89 1.30
N GLU A 277 19.64 44.57 1.23
CA GLU A 277 19.51 45.75 0.37
C GLU A 277 18.69 46.78 1.18
N GLN A 278 19.35 47.40 2.16
CA GLN A 278 18.90 48.69 2.64
C GLN A 278 18.97 49.66 1.46
N VAL A 279 17.79 49.93 0.90
CA VAL A 279 17.53 51.02 -0.02
C VAL A 279 18.05 52.31 0.62
N THR A 280 19.24 52.75 0.23
CA THR A 280 19.70 54.11 0.49
C THR A 280 18.79 55.08 -0.25
N ALA A 281 17.80 55.62 0.46
CA ALA A 281 17.02 56.75 0.00
C ALA A 281 17.95 57.98 -0.13
N PRO A 282 17.90 58.74 -1.22
CA PRO A 282 18.69 59.96 -1.34
C PRO A 282 18.16 61.00 -0.36
N SER A 283 19.05 61.49 0.51
CA SER A 283 18.81 62.61 1.42
C SER A 283 18.38 63.84 0.62
N ARG A 284 17.09 64.22 0.71
CA ARG A 284 16.63 65.56 0.34
C ARG A 284 16.96 66.51 1.49
N HIS A 285 18.16 67.10 1.46
CA HIS A 285 18.41 68.33 2.22
C HIS A 285 17.85 69.52 1.44
N GLY A 286 17.02 70.29 2.15
CA GLY A 286 16.29 71.43 1.62
C GLY A 286 17.17 72.64 1.37
N GLY A 287 16.87 73.35 0.29
CA GLY A 287 17.19 74.76 0.13
C GLY A 287 15.88 75.55 0.09
N TYR A 288 15.60 76.30 1.15
CA TYR A 288 14.66 77.42 1.12
C TYR A 288 15.37 78.63 0.52
N PRO A 289 14.74 79.41 -0.38
CA PRO A 289 15.30 80.69 -0.82
C PRO A 289 14.92 81.80 0.17
N MET A 290 15.89 82.64 0.51
CA MET A 290 15.69 83.96 1.11
C MET A 290 16.45 84.96 0.24
N GLY A 291 15.77 86.01 -0.23
CA GLY A 291 16.36 87.15 -0.95
C GLY A 291 15.81 87.34 -2.35
#